data_AF-A0A2I8AH88-F1
#
_entry.id   AF-A0A2I8AH88-F1
#
_cell.length_a   1.000
_cell.length_b   1.000
_cell.length_c   1.000
_cell.angle_alpha   90.00
_cell.angle_beta   90.00
_cell.angle_gamma   90.00
#
_symmetry.space_group_name_H-M   'P 1'
#
loop_
_entity.id
_entity.type
_entity.pdbx_description
1 polymer ?
#
loop_
_entity_poly.entity_id
_entity_poly.type
_entity_poly.pdbx_seq_one_letter_code
_entity_poly.pdbx_strand_id
1 'polypeptide(L)'
;MAYAIARIKKLKRSNLAGSEAHTARERETPNADRSKKNIRFIGSNSSTETLDQLVIDKIGQQQRKIRPDAVYAVEILLTASPEYFRPDCPTKAGYYEADKVRAWLFASQQWLQDNYGSRIVRAELHLDEATPHIHAYFVPLDDNGQLRAKHFFDGRQKMRKFQDSYSAATEHLGLERGIKGSKAQHQDIKDFYSIVNAGIEPNSKLSQSQMQAKAADRDRAQTRKQELERTAKALAQENERLQQRIQELEASKNQWLQQATLLRELALEDVAWQLGLDRDHSQANRWKGHGHIINIDKSKFYDFAPGHQKGGGGAIDLVMHVNDCDFKKAISWLHDRFGESGVMRAAIAKTQQEVIEIAQKQPRPQFTPPAADDNQWLSVQNYLTKKRGLPNYLVSALKESGLLYADERKNVVFGMRTLTGEVMGAFVRGTVGEDNTFMGYAKGTKRSESWFYLRLGGEDSDENDEIQRVILCKSPIDTLSVAALEIEIHDGVPPDRTMYLAVDSPQSLPLEFLRTIQRIGVTFDNDELGNEAAHAVKELLPQAQIVMPDEFDWNQQLLATLERERLEQKPRSRGLRR
;
A
#
# COMPACT_ATOMS: atom_id res chain seq x y z
N MET A 1 9.93 24.06 -8.73
CA MET A 1 11.19 24.80 -8.93
C MET A 1 11.09 26.10 -8.15
N ALA A 2 12.09 26.42 -7.34
CA ALA A 2 12.10 27.63 -6.50
C ALA A 2 13.10 28.64 -7.07
N TYR A 3 12.72 29.92 -7.11
CA TYR A 3 13.53 30.99 -7.71
C TYR A 3 14.12 31.91 -6.65
N ALA A 4 15.33 32.41 -6.91
CA ALA A 4 15.90 33.55 -6.21
C ALA A 4 15.25 34.85 -6.73
N ILE A 5 14.75 35.68 -5.82
CA ILE A 5 14.02 36.91 -6.16
C ILE A 5 14.74 38.10 -5.54
N ALA A 6 15.33 38.95 -6.38
CA ALA A 6 15.85 40.24 -5.97
C ALA A 6 15.15 41.36 -6.73
N ARG A 7 14.89 42.49 -6.09
CA ARG A 7 14.39 43.69 -6.76
C ARG A 7 14.91 44.94 -6.09
N ILE A 8 14.79 46.07 -6.79
CA ILE A 8 15.17 47.37 -6.23
C ILE A 8 14.04 48.39 -6.36
N LYS A 9 13.98 49.32 -5.42
CA LYS A 9 13.17 50.54 -5.49
C LYS A 9 14.05 51.74 -5.18
N LYS A 10 14.10 52.70 -6.11
CA LYS A 10 14.86 53.94 -5.95
C LYS A 10 14.05 54.89 -5.06
N LEU A 11 14.64 55.36 -3.97
CA LEU A 11 14.00 56.25 -3.01
C LEU A 11 14.60 57.66 -3.13
N LYS A 12 13.73 58.64 -3.40
CA LYS A 12 14.06 60.05 -3.16
C LYS A 12 13.98 60.32 -1.65
N ARG A 13 14.53 61.44 -1.19
CA ARG A 13 14.49 61.80 0.24
C ARG A 13 13.07 61.77 0.82
N SER A 14 12.10 62.34 0.11
CA SER A 14 10.69 62.35 0.51
C SER A 14 10.04 60.96 0.61
N ASN A 15 10.67 59.91 0.07
CA ASN A 15 10.17 58.53 0.15
C ASN A 15 10.76 57.74 1.33
N LEU A 16 11.82 58.23 1.98
CA LEU A 16 12.55 57.48 3.02
C LEU A 16 11.66 57.21 4.23
N ALA A 17 11.05 58.24 4.82
CA ALA A 17 10.15 58.10 5.97
C ALA A 17 8.96 57.18 5.67
N GLY A 18 8.40 57.24 4.45
CA GLY A 18 7.31 56.36 4.06
C GLY A 18 7.71 54.89 3.85
N SER A 19 8.95 54.63 3.45
CA SER A 19 9.51 53.28 3.37
C SER A 19 9.81 52.74 4.78
N GLU A 20 10.42 53.56 5.65
CA GLU A 20 10.70 53.21 7.04
C GLU A 20 9.43 52.91 7.84
N ALA A 21 8.40 53.76 7.76
CA ALA A 21 7.15 53.53 8.47
C ALA A 21 6.48 52.20 8.09
N HIS A 22 6.74 51.70 6.87
CA HIS A 22 6.29 50.37 6.44
C HIS A 22 7.11 49.25 7.04
N THR A 23 8.45 49.33 6.98
CA THR A 23 9.33 48.25 7.44
C THR A 23 9.39 48.16 8.96
N ALA A 24 9.39 49.32 9.64
CA ALA A 24 9.32 49.43 11.10
C ALA A 24 7.91 49.20 11.67
N ARG A 25 6.90 48.94 10.83
CA ARG A 25 5.48 48.72 11.20
C ARG A 25 4.84 49.86 11.99
N GLU A 26 5.28 51.09 11.75
CA GLU A 26 4.67 52.31 12.32
C GLU A 26 3.32 52.64 11.66
N ARG A 27 3.05 52.08 10.47
CA ARG A 27 1.74 52.13 9.80
C ARG A 27 1.06 50.76 9.80
N GLU A 28 -0.27 50.76 9.83
CA GLU A 28 -1.05 49.53 9.71
C GLU A 28 -0.74 48.81 8.38
N THR A 29 -0.38 47.54 8.48
CA THR A 29 -0.02 46.68 7.36
C THR A 29 -0.91 45.43 7.44
N PRO A 30 -2.02 45.37 6.69
CA PRO A 30 -3.08 44.38 6.88
C PRO A 30 -2.64 42.90 6.76
N ASN A 31 -1.57 42.64 6.02
CA ASN A 31 -1.03 41.31 5.77
C ASN A 31 0.11 40.91 6.74
N ALA A 32 0.41 41.74 7.75
CA ALA A 32 1.46 41.50 8.72
C ALA A 32 0.91 40.98 10.06
N ASP A 33 1.44 39.85 10.52
CA ASP A 33 1.19 39.24 11.82
C ASP A 33 2.12 39.84 12.88
N ARG A 34 1.59 40.79 13.67
CA ARG A 34 2.33 41.51 14.70
C ARG A 34 2.88 40.63 15.84
N SER A 35 2.43 39.38 15.95
CA SER A 35 2.99 38.44 16.93
C SER A 35 4.41 37.98 16.58
N LYS A 36 4.80 38.10 15.30
CA LYS A 36 6.12 37.72 14.81
C LYS A 36 7.07 38.90 14.82
N LYS A 37 8.33 38.63 15.17
CA LYS A 37 9.38 39.65 15.26
C LYS A 37 10.21 39.67 14.00
N ASN A 38 10.37 40.84 13.41
CA ASN A 38 11.35 41.10 12.36
C ASN A 38 12.73 41.26 12.97
N ILE A 39 13.77 40.89 12.21
CA ILE A 39 15.15 40.81 12.70
C ILE A 39 16.01 41.80 11.91
N ARG A 40 16.49 42.85 12.57
CA ARG A 40 17.51 43.75 12.02
C ARG A 40 18.89 43.11 12.20
N PHE A 41 19.59 42.87 11.09
CA PHE A 41 20.91 42.22 11.09
C PHE A 41 22.04 43.13 10.56
N ILE A 42 21.70 44.29 9.97
CA ILE A 42 22.63 45.39 9.68
C ILE A 42 22.01 46.69 10.21
N GLY A 43 22.78 47.47 10.97
CA GLY A 43 22.36 48.73 11.61
C GLY A 43 22.05 48.57 13.11
N SER A 44 21.94 49.70 13.82
CA SER A 44 21.61 49.73 15.25
C SER A 44 20.17 49.27 15.50
N ASN A 45 19.88 48.68 16.67
CA ASN A 45 18.51 48.38 17.12
C ASN A 45 17.83 49.56 17.83
N SER A 46 18.46 50.75 17.86
CA SER A 46 17.86 51.92 18.47
C SER A 46 16.61 52.37 17.70
N SER A 47 15.51 52.60 18.43
CA SER A 47 14.26 53.16 17.89
C SER A 47 14.35 54.67 17.63
N THR A 48 15.44 55.34 18.03
CA THR A 48 15.62 56.78 17.85
C THR A 48 16.33 57.13 16.54
N GLU A 49 16.95 56.15 15.86
CA GLU A 49 17.65 56.38 14.59
C GLU A 49 16.70 56.17 13.41
N THR A 50 16.37 57.26 12.72
CA THR A 50 15.54 57.21 11.51
C THR A 50 16.38 56.81 10.28
N LEU A 51 15.72 56.24 9.29
CA LEU A 51 16.33 55.90 8.01
C LEU A 51 16.82 57.16 7.27
N ASP A 52 16.08 58.28 7.36
CA ASP A 52 16.55 59.56 6.80
C ASP A 52 17.88 59.96 7.44
N GLN A 53 18.00 59.90 8.77
CA GLN A 53 19.22 60.24 9.48
C GLN A 53 20.39 59.35 9.04
N LEU A 54 20.21 58.01 9.06
CA LEU A 54 21.26 57.08 8.64
C LEU A 54 21.73 57.30 7.19
N VAL A 55 20.79 57.56 6.28
CA VAL A 55 21.11 57.81 4.87
C VAL A 55 21.85 59.14 4.71
N ILE A 56 21.40 60.20 5.38
CA ILE A 56 22.04 61.52 5.33
C ILE A 56 23.44 61.47 5.95
N ASP A 57 23.62 60.81 7.08
CA ASP A 57 24.91 60.63 7.73
C ASP A 57 25.87 59.84 6.84
N LYS A 58 25.38 58.79 6.17
CA LYS A 58 26.19 58.03 5.22
C LYS A 58 26.60 58.86 4.01
N ILE A 59 25.71 59.73 3.50
CA ILE A 59 26.01 60.65 2.38
C ILE A 59 27.05 61.69 2.80
N GLY A 60 26.96 62.20 4.04
CA GLY A 60 27.87 63.22 4.56
C GLY A 60 27.85 64.53 3.75
N GLN A 61 28.90 65.32 3.90
CA GLN A 61 29.05 66.58 3.16
C GLN A 61 29.35 66.31 1.68
N GLN A 62 28.57 66.93 0.79
CA GLN A 62 28.72 66.78 -0.66
C GLN A 62 29.36 68.03 -1.26
N GLN A 63 30.32 67.85 -2.16
CA GLN A 63 31.03 68.94 -2.84
C GLN A 63 30.11 69.81 -3.73
N ARG A 64 28.96 69.27 -4.13
CA ARG A 64 27.97 69.96 -4.97
C ARG A 64 26.59 69.76 -4.37
N LYS A 65 25.71 70.73 -4.61
CA LYS A 65 24.30 70.65 -4.20
C LYS A 65 23.66 69.38 -4.78
N ILE A 66 23.06 68.57 -3.92
CA ILE A 66 22.33 67.36 -4.34
C ILE A 66 21.11 67.80 -5.16
N ARG A 67 20.94 67.19 -6.33
CA ARG A 67 19.79 67.46 -7.22
C ARG A 67 18.46 67.10 -6.52
N PRO A 68 17.38 67.89 -6.70
CA PRO A 68 16.11 67.64 -6.01
C PRO A 68 15.49 66.25 -6.27
N ASP A 69 15.76 65.66 -7.44
CA ASP A 69 15.29 64.34 -7.83
C ASP A 69 16.38 63.25 -7.67
N ALA A 70 17.40 63.50 -6.84
CA ALA A 70 18.41 62.50 -6.49
C ALA A 70 17.76 61.29 -5.83
N VAL A 71 18.35 60.13 -6.10
CA VAL A 71 18.06 58.89 -5.38
C VAL A 71 19.01 58.86 -4.19
N TYR A 72 18.46 59.03 -2.99
CA TYR A 72 19.20 59.07 -1.74
C TYR A 72 19.52 57.65 -1.24
N ALA A 73 18.58 56.73 -1.44
CA ALA A 73 18.78 55.32 -1.13
C ALA A 73 18.11 54.44 -2.18
N VAL A 74 18.55 53.19 -2.27
CA VAL A 74 17.91 52.12 -3.03
C VAL A 74 17.50 51.05 -2.04
N GLU A 75 16.20 50.79 -1.95
CA GLU A 75 15.65 49.67 -1.20
C GLU A 75 15.81 48.41 -2.05
N ILE A 76 16.63 47.48 -1.58
CA ILE A 76 16.82 46.16 -2.15
C ILE A 76 15.88 45.21 -1.40
N LEU A 77 14.97 44.57 -2.14
CA LEU A 77 14.17 43.47 -1.60
C LEU A 77 14.74 42.15 -2.08
N LEU A 78 15.01 41.25 -1.14
CA LEU A 78 15.49 39.90 -1.39
C LEU A 78 14.48 38.90 -0.82
N THR A 79 14.15 37.85 -1.57
CA THR A 79 13.31 36.74 -1.13
C THR A 79 13.54 35.52 -2.03
N ALA A 80 12.84 34.43 -1.75
CA ALA A 80 12.80 33.23 -2.58
C ALA A 80 11.34 32.79 -2.77
N SER A 81 11.11 31.89 -3.73
CA SER A 81 9.78 31.31 -3.91
C SER A 81 9.30 30.59 -2.63
N PRO A 82 7.99 30.61 -2.32
CA PRO A 82 7.41 29.91 -1.17
C PRO A 82 7.89 28.46 -0.99
N GLU A 83 8.01 27.73 -2.10
CA GLU A 83 8.42 26.33 -2.17
C GLU A 83 9.83 26.09 -1.58
N TYR A 84 10.68 27.13 -1.52
CA TYR A 84 11.98 27.02 -0.85
C TYR A 84 11.86 27.03 0.68
N PHE A 85 11.05 27.94 1.21
CA PHE A 85 10.90 28.11 2.66
C PHE A 85 9.98 27.09 3.30
N ARG A 86 9.07 26.49 2.52
CA ARG A 86 8.05 25.52 2.97
C ARG A 86 7.76 24.51 1.85
N PRO A 87 8.71 23.62 1.51
CA PRO A 87 8.60 22.66 0.41
C PRO A 87 7.35 21.77 0.48
N ASP A 88 6.98 21.32 1.69
CA ASP A 88 5.87 20.38 1.87
C ASP A 88 4.49 21.06 1.85
N CYS A 89 4.44 22.39 2.00
CA CYS A 89 3.17 23.14 2.00
C CYS A 89 3.31 24.56 1.42
N PRO A 90 3.67 24.73 0.13
CA PRO A 90 3.99 26.04 -0.46
C PRO A 90 2.89 27.11 -0.35
N THR A 91 1.63 26.68 -0.26
CA THR A 91 0.46 27.55 -0.14
C THR A 91 0.18 28.06 1.28
N LYS A 92 0.83 27.50 2.32
CA LYS A 92 0.63 27.86 3.72
C LYS A 92 1.38 29.15 4.08
N ALA A 93 0.78 30.29 3.77
CA ALA A 93 1.33 31.61 4.07
C ALA A 93 1.67 31.77 5.56
N GLY A 94 2.81 32.42 5.85
CA GLY A 94 3.29 32.68 7.21
C GLY A 94 3.96 31.48 7.91
N TYR A 95 3.91 30.28 7.36
CA TYR A 95 4.73 29.15 7.80
C TYR A 95 6.04 29.09 6.98
N TYR A 96 7.13 28.66 7.62
CA TYR A 96 8.44 28.45 7.00
C TYR A 96 9.31 27.57 7.91
N GLU A 97 10.18 26.77 7.29
CA GLU A 97 11.18 25.98 7.98
C GLU A 97 12.34 26.87 8.43
N ALA A 98 12.67 26.82 9.72
CA ALA A 98 13.69 27.67 10.31
C ALA A 98 15.09 27.49 9.67
N ASP A 99 15.46 26.26 9.32
CA ASP A 99 16.76 25.98 8.70
C ASP A 99 16.88 26.56 7.28
N LYS A 100 15.81 26.50 6.49
CA LYS A 100 15.75 27.13 5.16
C LYS A 100 15.89 28.64 5.25
N VAL A 101 15.16 29.27 6.17
CA VAL A 101 15.26 30.71 6.42
C VAL A 101 16.68 31.10 6.84
N ARG A 102 17.29 30.34 7.76
CA ARG A 102 18.65 30.60 8.24
C ARG A 102 19.70 30.50 7.13
N ALA A 103 19.64 29.44 6.31
CA ALA A 103 20.57 29.24 5.20
C ALA A 103 20.46 30.36 4.15
N TRP A 104 19.22 30.73 3.78
CA TRP A 104 18.97 31.83 2.85
C TRP A 104 19.35 33.21 3.40
N LEU A 105 19.10 33.46 4.70
CA LEU A 105 19.51 34.70 5.37
C LEU A 105 21.03 34.85 5.32
N PHE A 106 21.78 33.79 5.64
CA PHE A 106 23.24 33.81 5.63
C PHE A 106 23.79 34.13 4.24
N ALA A 107 23.29 33.43 3.19
CA ALA A 107 23.69 33.69 1.81
C ALA A 107 23.35 35.13 1.37
N SER A 108 22.17 35.63 1.74
CA SER A 108 21.73 36.98 1.38
C SER A 108 22.52 38.07 2.12
N GLN A 109 22.84 37.87 3.39
CA GLN A 109 23.68 38.77 4.19
C GLN A 109 25.10 38.83 3.62
N GLN A 110 25.71 37.68 3.30
CA GLN A 110 27.03 37.62 2.69
C GLN A 110 27.05 38.35 1.34
N TRP A 111 26.04 38.13 0.50
CA TRP A 111 25.93 38.80 -0.79
C TRP A 111 25.80 40.33 -0.66
N LEU A 112 25.00 40.82 0.30
CA LEU A 112 24.90 42.27 0.59
C LEU A 112 26.25 42.85 1.01
N GLN A 113 26.98 42.15 1.89
CA GLN A 113 28.29 42.56 2.36
C GLN A 113 29.32 42.59 1.23
N ASP A 114 29.38 41.56 0.40
CA ASP A 114 30.38 41.42 -0.67
C ASP A 114 30.15 42.44 -1.80
N ASN A 115 28.90 42.72 -2.14
CA ASN A 115 28.57 43.58 -3.29
C ASN A 115 28.46 45.06 -2.92
N TYR A 116 28.07 45.38 -1.68
CA TYR A 116 27.74 46.75 -1.28
C TYR A 116 28.42 47.18 0.03
N GLY A 117 28.77 46.24 0.90
CA GLY A 117 29.50 46.48 2.14
C GLY A 117 28.87 47.58 2.99
N SER A 118 29.71 48.52 3.45
CA SER A 118 29.27 49.62 4.33
C SER A 118 28.26 50.58 3.69
N ARG A 119 27.99 50.47 2.37
CA ARG A 119 26.95 51.25 1.69
C ARG A 119 25.55 50.76 2.03
N ILE A 120 25.39 49.57 2.62
CA ILE A 120 24.15 49.12 3.25
C ILE A 120 24.07 49.72 4.65
N VAL A 121 23.18 50.68 4.85
CA VAL A 121 23.04 51.38 6.14
C VAL A 121 22.10 50.66 7.11
N ARG A 122 21.20 49.82 6.58
CA ARG A 122 20.23 49.05 7.35
C ARG A 122 19.77 47.84 6.54
N ALA A 123 19.59 46.69 7.19
CA ALA A 123 18.94 45.53 6.60
C ALA A 123 18.13 44.75 7.63
N GLU A 124 16.90 44.39 7.24
CA GLU A 124 15.91 43.75 8.11
C GLU A 124 15.28 42.55 7.43
N LEU A 125 15.24 41.42 8.14
CA LEU A 125 14.49 40.23 7.79
C LEU A 125 13.07 40.35 8.32
N HIS A 126 12.09 40.31 7.42
CA HIS A 126 10.68 40.29 7.75
C HIS A 126 10.15 38.85 7.77
N LEU A 127 9.48 38.50 8.86
CA LEU A 127 8.91 37.17 9.13
C LEU A 127 7.40 37.23 9.43
N ASP A 128 6.87 38.44 9.56
CA ASP A 128 5.48 38.74 9.89
C ASP A 128 4.53 38.70 8.69
N GLU A 129 5.03 38.62 7.45
CA GLU A 129 4.19 38.50 6.24
C GLU A 129 4.11 37.06 5.70
N ALA A 130 3.53 36.89 4.50
CA ALA A 130 3.27 35.57 3.91
C ALA A 130 4.54 34.75 3.60
N THR A 131 5.63 35.41 3.19
CA THR A 131 6.89 34.76 2.82
C THR A 131 8.06 35.58 3.38
N PRO A 132 9.07 34.92 4.00
CA PRO A 132 10.27 35.60 4.48
C PRO A 132 10.93 36.46 3.39
N HIS A 133 11.25 37.70 3.71
CA HIS A 133 11.92 38.62 2.79
C HIS A 133 12.77 39.63 3.53
N ILE A 134 13.80 40.16 2.87
CA ILE A 134 14.72 41.15 3.43
C ILE A 134 14.49 42.49 2.74
N HIS A 135 14.42 43.55 3.53
CA HIS A 135 14.59 44.93 3.06
C HIS A 135 15.98 45.42 3.45
N ALA A 136 16.80 45.79 2.47
CA ALA A 136 18.13 46.38 2.68
C ALA A 136 18.23 47.75 2.02
N TYR A 137 18.81 48.72 2.71
CA TYR A 137 18.89 50.11 2.26
C TYR A 137 20.31 50.46 1.83
N PHE A 138 20.51 50.57 0.51
CA PHE A 138 21.78 50.91 -0.13
C PHE A 138 21.89 52.40 -0.43
N VAL A 139 22.93 53.06 0.05
CA VAL A 139 23.26 54.46 -0.30
C VAL A 139 24.23 54.45 -1.49
N PRO A 140 23.83 54.99 -2.66
CA PRO A 140 24.56 54.80 -3.91
C PRO A 140 25.73 55.76 -4.08
N LEU A 141 26.71 55.70 -3.18
CA LEU A 141 27.94 56.49 -3.25
C LEU A 141 28.96 55.82 -4.16
N ASP A 142 29.48 56.54 -5.15
CA ASP A 142 30.66 56.10 -5.90
C ASP A 142 31.93 56.15 -5.04
N ASP A 143 33.07 55.76 -5.61
CA ASP A 143 34.34 55.72 -4.87
C ASP A 143 34.87 57.13 -4.52
N ASN A 144 34.30 58.17 -5.11
CA ASN A 144 34.57 59.57 -4.76
C ASN A 144 33.58 60.13 -3.73
N GLY A 145 32.69 59.29 -3.18
CA GLY A 145 31.69 59.69 -2.20
C GLY A 145 30.51 60.48 -2.78
N GLN A 146 30.28 60.45 -4.10
CA GLN A 146 29.17 61.14 -4.74
C GLN A 146 27.97 60.24 -4.98
N LEU A 147 26.76 60.76 -4.77
CA LEU A 147 25.51 60.05 -5.08
C LEU A 147 25.36 59.77 -6.58
N ARG A 148 25.47 58.50 -6.97
CA ARG A 148 25.36 58.03 -8.36
C ARG A 148 24.57 56.73 -8.50
N ALA A 149 23.27 56.75 -8.17
CA ALA A 149 22.40 55.57 -8.36
C ALA A 149 22.41 55.01 -9.80
N LYS A 150 22.58 55.87 -10.81
CA LYS A 150 22.69 55.44 -12.20
C LYS A 150 23.97 54.63 -12.49
N HIS A 151 25.05 54.92 -11.75
CA HIS A 151 26.30 54.16 -11.87
C HIS A 151 26.08 52.68 -11.50
N PHE A 152 25.23 52.39 -10.51
CA PHE A 152 24.97 51.02 -10.05
C PHE A 152 23.84 50.32 -10.81
N PHE A 153 22.73 51.02 -11.09
CA PHE A 153 21.48 50.37 -11.52
C PHE A 153 20.85 50.94 -12.80
N ASP A 154 21.57 51.74 -13.59
CA ASP A 154 21.04 52.23 -14.86
C ASP A 154 21.27 51.26 -16.03
N GLY A 155 20.23 51.06 -16.82
CA GLY A 155 20.26 50.21 -18.01
C GLY A 155 20.03 48.72 -17.75
N ARG A 156 19.57 48.04 -18.83
CA ARG A 156 19.19 46.61 -18.82
C ARG A 156 20.36 45.69 -18.42
N GLN A 157 21.58 46.01 -18.81
CA GLN A 157 22.75 45.16 -18.53
C GLN A 157 23.07 45.12 -17.03
N LYS A 158 23.05 46.26 -16.34
CA LYS A 158 23.33 46.32 -14.89
C LYS A 158 22.25 45.60 -14.08
N MET A 159 20.99 45.77 -14.46
CA MET A 159 19.89 45.03 -13.84
C MET A 159 19.96 43.51 -14.09
N ARG A 160 20.43 43.07 -15.27
CA ARG A 160 20.70 41.64 -15.52
C ARG A 160 21.83 41.13 -14.62
N LYS A 161 22.95 41.86 -14.56
CA LYS A 161 24.08 41.50 -13.68
C LYS A 161 23.67 41.43 -12.21
N PHE A 162 22.83 42.35 -11.75
CA PHE A 162 22.26 42.34 -10.39
C PHE A 162 21.46 41.07 -10.10
N GLN A 163 20.57 40.67 -11.01
CA GLN A 163 19.79 39.45 -10.86
C GLN A 163 20.65 38.18 -10.96
N ASP A 164 21.61 38.18 -11.89
CA ASP A 164 22.54 37.07 -12.11
C ASP A 164 23.45 36.89 -10.88
N SER A 165 23.94 37.98 -10.28
CA SER A 165 24.80 37.91 -9.09
C SER A 165 24.08 37.40 -7.85
N TYR A 166 22.82 37.82 -7.63
CA TYR A 166 22.05 37.31 -6.49
C TYR A 166 21.69 35.83 -6.66
N SER A 167 21.33 35.42 -7.87
CA SER A 167 21.08 34.01 -8.15
C SER A 167 22.32 33.14 -7.95
N ALA A 168 23.50 33.59 -8.39
CA ALA A 168 24.74 32.86 -8.16
C ALA A 168 25.04 32.70 -6.67
N ALA A 169 24.79 33.73 -5.86
CA ALA A 169 24.98 33.67 -4.41
C ALA A 169 24.04 32.69 -3.69
N THR A 170 22.92 32.32 -4.32
CA THR A 170 21.89 31.46 -3.72
C THR A 170 21.74 30.10 -4.42
N GLU A 171 22.54 29.84 -5.46
CA GLU A 171 22.48 28.62 -6.28
C GLU A 171 22.71 27.35 -5.45
N HIS A 172 23.66 27.38 -4.51
CA HIS A 172 23.96 26.26 -3.60
C HIS A 172 22.78 25.88 -2.68
N LEU A 173 21.76 26.73 -2.57
CA LEU A 173 20.53 26.46 -1.83
C LEU A 173 19.46 25.78 -2.70
N GLY A 174 19.75 25.52 -3.99
CA GLY A 174 18.81 25.00 -4.98
C GLY A 174 17.86 26.07 -5.54
N LEU A 175 18.21 27.36 -5.42
CA LEU A 175 17.43 28.47 -5.97
C LEU A 175 17.87 28.80 -7.40
N GLU A 176 16.90 28.84 -8.30
CA GLU A 176 17.14 29.12 -9.71
C GLU A 176 17.04 30.60 -10.06
N ARG A 177 17.72 30.97 -11.15
CA ARG A 177 17.62 32.28 -11.74
C ARG A 177 16.25 32.47 -12.41
N GLY A 178 15.57 33.58 -12.10
CA GLY A 178 14.34 33.95 -12.82
C GLY A 178 14.54 34.05 -14.35
N ILE A 179 13.48 33.84 -15.14
CA ILE A 179 13.56 33.72 -16.61
C ILE A 179 14.25 34.95 -17.24
N LYS A 180 15.38 34.72 -17.93
CA LYS A 180 16.11 35.77 -18.65
C LYS A 180 15.27 36.32 -19.80
N GLY A 181 15.17 37.65 -19.89
CA GLY A 181 14.36 38.30 -20.92
C GLY A 181 12.84 38.23 -20.67
N SER A 182 12.42 37.85 -19.46
CA SER A 182 11.01 37.90 -19.06
C SER A 182 10.38 39.25 -19.40
N LYS A 183 9.21 39.21 -20.04
CA LYS A 183 8.37 40.38 -20.33
C LYS A 183 7.36 40.67 -19.21
N ALA A 184 7.43 39.94 -18.10
CA ALA A 184 6.57 40.15 -16.95
C ALA A 184 6.74 41.58 -16.42
N GLN A 185 5.63 42.30 -16.29
CA GLN A 185 5.63 43.63 -15.68
C GLN A 185 5.50 43.46 -14.17
N HIS A 186 6.27 44.24 -13.41
CA HIS A 186 6.10 44.30 -11.97
C HIS A 186 4.71 44.87 -11.65
N GLN A 187 3.91 44.11 -10.92
CA GLN A 187 2.64 44.58 -10.37
C GLN A 187 2.89 45.03 -8.93
N ASP A 188 2.38 46.21 -8.56
CA ASP A 188 2.40 46.62 -7.17
C ASP A 188 1.56 45.62 -6.35
N ILE A 189 1.96 45.37 -5.10
CA ILE A 189 1.27 44.41 -4.22
C ILE A 189 -0.20 44.83 -4.05
N LYS A 190 -0.48 46.14 -4.04
CA LYS A 190 -1.84 46.68 -3.99
C LYS A 190 -2.66 46.33 -5.24
N ASP A 191 -2.04 46.33 -6.42
CA ASP A 191 -2.69 45.97 -7.68
C ASP A 191 -2.94 44.46 -7.77
N PHE A 192 -2.02 43.63 -7.26
CA PHE A 192 -2.21 42.18 -7.20
C PHE A 192 -3.43 41.81 -6.33
N TYR A 193 -3.57 42.38 -5.13
CA TYR A 193 -4.76 42.17 -4.30
C TYR A 193 -6.03 42.76 -4.91
N SER A 194 -5.95 43.87 -5.64
CA SER A 194 -7.10 44.48 -6.33
C SER A 194 -7.57 43.61 -7.51
N ILE A 195 -6.63 43.02 -8.27
CA ILE A 195 -6.91 42.13 -9.41
C ILE A 195 -7.46 40.78 -8.93
N VAL A 196 -6.92 40.23 -7.83
CA VAL A 196 -7.37 38.97 -7.23
C VAL A 196 -8.73 39.11 -6.55
N ASN A 197 -9.02 40.24 -5.89
CA ASN A 197 -10.29 40.43 -5.17
C ASN A 197 -11.42 41.05 -6.00
N ALA A 198 -11.14 41.79 -7.08
CA ALA A 198 -12.19 42.56 -7.78
C ALA A 198 -12.52 42.10 -9.22
N GLY A 199 -11.71 41.26 -9.89
CA GLY A 199 -12.06 40.74 -11.21
C GLY A 199 -12.33 41.79 -12.32
N ILE A 200 -11.81 43.02 -12.19
CA ILE A 200 -12.03 44.13 -13.13
C ILE A 200 -10.73 44.44 -13.92
N GLU A 201 -10.81 44.57 -15.24
CA GLU A 201 -9.70 44.96 -16.12
C GLU A 201 -9.55 46.50 -16.21
N PRO A 202 -8.31 47.06 -16.19
CA PRO A 202 -8.07 48.47 -16.52
C PRO A 202 -7.79 48.70 -18.01
N ASN A 203 -8.43 49.75 -18.51
CA ASN A 203 -8.45 50.30 -19.85
C ASN A 203 -7.06 50.76 -20.36
N SER A 204 -6.51 50.15 -21.41
CA SER A 204 -5.55 50.80 -22.34
C SER A 204 -5.43 50.03 -23.67
N LYS A 205 -5.35 50.78 -24.78
CA LYS A 205 -5.32 50.29 -26.17
C LYS A 205 -4.18 49.29 -26.42
N LEU A 206 -4.51 48.01 -26.56
CA LEU A 206 -3.58 46.93 -26.94
C LEU A 206 -3.69 46.62 -28.44
N SER A 207 -2.58 46.29 -29.11
CA SER A 207 -2.58 45.88 -30.52
C SER A 207 -3.11 44.45 -30.72
N GLN A 208 -3.58 44.12 -31.92
CA GLN A 208 -4.22 42.82 -32.24
C GLN A 208 -3.30 41.60 -31.97
N SER A 209 -1.99 41.74 -32.17
CA SER A 209 -1.00 40.71 -31.84
C SER A 209 -0.75 40.55 -30.34
N GLN A 210 -0.91 41.62 -29.56
CA GLN A 210 -0.83 41.59 -28.09
C GLN A 210 -2.10 41.01 -27.46
N MET A 211 -3.27 41.22 -28.08
CA MET A 211 -4.52 40.58 -27.66
C MET A 211 -4.49 39.07 -27.89
N GLN A 212 -3.99 38.59 -29.04
CA GLN A 212 -3.85 37.15 -29.31
C GLN A 212 -2.83 36.45 -28.38
N ALA A 213 -1.69 37.08 -28.11
CA ALA A 213 -0.70 36.54 -27.18
C ALA A 213 -1.22 36.47 -25.73
N LYS A 214 -1.96 37.51 -25.28
CA LYS A 214 -2.61 37.50 -23.96
C LYS A 214 -3.76 36.50 -23.86
N ALA A 215 -4.53 36.31 -24.92
CA ALA A 215 -5.56 35.26 -24.97
C ALA A 215 -4.94 33.87 -24.87
N ALA A 216 -3.87 33.59 -25.61
CA ALA A 216 -3.16 32.31 -25.54
C ALA A 216 -2.48 32.05 -24.17
N ASP A 217 -1.93 33.10 -23.53
CA ASP A 217 -1.39 32.98 -22.16
C ASP A 217 -2.50 32.82 -21.12
N ARG A 218 -3.64 33.49 -21.30
CA ARG A 218 -4.85 33.31 -20.47
C ARG A 218 -5.37 31.89 -20.60
N ASP A 219 -5.49 31.37 -21.82
CA ASP A 219 -5.93 30.00 -22.07
C ASP A 219 -4.96 28.99 -21.47
N ARG A 220 -3.64 29.14 -21.65
CA ARG A 220 -2.64 28.28 -21.00
C ARG A 220 -2.72 28.33 -19.47
N ALA A 221 -2.86 29.51 -18.88
CA ALA A 221 -2.99 29.68 -17.43
C ALA A 221 -4.30 29.07 -16.91
N GLN A 222 -5.39 29.20 -17.68
CA GLN A 222 -6.70 28.68 -17.34
C GLN A 222 -6.74 27.16 -17.46
N THR A 223 -6.13 26.57 -18.49
CA THR A 223 -5.94 25.12 -18.63
C THR A 223 -5.10 24.57 -17.48
N ARG A 224 -3.97 25.21 -17.14
CA ARG A 224 -3.11 24.77 -16.04
C ARG A 224 -3.81 24.88 -14.68
N LYS A 225 -4.63 25.91 -14.48
CA LYS A 225 -5.48 26.06 -13.28
C LYS A 225 -6.52 24.94 -13.21
N GLN A 226 -7.21 24.65 -14.31
CA GLN A 226 -8.20 23.57 -14.37
C GLN A 226 -7.57 22.20 -14.13
N GLU A 227 -6.37 21.96 -14.66
CA GLU A 227 -5.63 20.71 -14.46
C GLU A 227 -5.20 20.56 -12.99
N LEU A 228 -4.68 21.62 -12.37
CA LEU A 228 -4.37 21.64 -10.93
C LEU A 228 -5.62 21.45 -10.07
N GLU A 229 -6.75 22.08 -10.40
CA GLU A 229 -8.02 21.89 -9.69
C GLU A 229 -8.54 20.45 -9.82
N ARG A 230 -8.40 19.83 -11.00
CA ARG A 230 -8.75 18.41 -11.21
C ARG A 230 -7.85 17.50 -10.38
N THR A 231 -6.54 17.72 -10.41
CA THR A 231 -5.58 16.93 -9.62
C THR A 231 -5.79 17.12 -8.12
N ALA A 232 -6.04 18.34 -7.66
CA ALA A 232 -6.35 18.62 -6.26
C ALA A 232 -7.66 17.95 -5.83
N LYS A 233 -8.68 17.95 -6.69
CA LYS A 233 -9.95 17.24 -6.42
C LYS A 233 -9.75 15.72 -6.39
N ALA A 234 -8.94 15.17 -7.29
CA ALA A 234 -8.62 13.74 -7.30
C ALA A 234 -7.84 13.34 -6.03
N LEU A 235 -6.83 14.12 -5.64
CA LEU A 235 -6.07 13.92 -4.39
C LEU A 235 -6.95 14.06 -3.14
N ALA A 236 -7.91 15.00 -3.14
CA ALA A 236 -8.85 15.15 -2.04
C ALA A 236 -9.77 13.92 -1.91
N GLN A 237 -10.28 13.42 -3.03
CA GLN A 237 -11.08 12.18 -3.06
C GLN A 237 -10.27 10.96 -2.63
N GLU A 238 -9.01 10.86 -3.06
CA GLU A 238 -8.11 9.77 -2.65
C GLU A 238 -7.79 9.84 -1.16
N ASN A 239 -7.51 11.02 -0.62
CA ASN A 239 -7.28 11.20 0.82
C ASN A 239 -8.52 10.86 1.64
N GLU A 240 -9.72 11.24 1.19
CA GLU A 240 -10.98 10.88 1.85
C GLU A 240 -11.17 9.34 1.86
N ARG A 241 -10.88 8.67 0.73
CA ARG A 241 -10.92 7.21 0.64
C ARG A 241 -9.89 6.54 1.56
N LEU A 242 -8.67 7.09 1.66
CA LEU A 242 -7.63 6.60 2.57
C LEU A 242 -8.04 6.79 4.04
N GLN A 243 -8.63 7.92 4.39
CA GLN A 243 -9.14 8.16 5.75
C GLN A 243 -10.26 7.19 6.13
N GLN A 244 -11.21 6.94 5.22
CA GLN A 244 -12.24 5.90 5.42
C GLN A 244 -11.60 4.53 5.64
N ARG A 245 -10.59 4.17 4.83
CA ARG A 245 -9.89 2.89 4.96
C ARG A 245 -9.16 2.77 6.30
N ILE A 246 -8.52 3.84 6.78
CA ILE A 246 -7.86 3.86 8.10
C ILE A 246 -8.89 3.61 9.20
N GLN A 247 -10.05 4.28 9.16
CA GLN A 247 -11.12 4.08 10.14
C GLN A 247 -11.66 2.63 10.14
N GLU A 248 -11.87 2.04 8.96
CA GLU A 248 -12.26 0.63 8.82
C GLU A 248 -11.23 -0.32 9.43
N LEU A 249 -9.95 -0.07 9.19
CA LEU A 249 -8.85 -0.89 9.72
C LEU A 249 -8.74 -0.75 11.24
N GLU A 250 -8.91 0.45 11.78
CA GLU A 250 -8.94 0.68 13.24
C GLU A 250 -10.13 -0.02 13.90
N ALA A 251 -11.32 0.07 13.31
CA ALA A 251 -12.51 -0.64 13.79
C ALA A 251 -12.28 -2.17 13.77
N SER A 252 -11.75 -2.70 12.67
CA SER A 252 -11.42 -4.12 12.53
C SER A 252 -10.38 -4.57 13.56
N LYS A 253 -9.33 -3.76 13.78
CA LYS A 253 -8.29 -4.02 14.80
C LYS A 253 -8.90 -4.07 16.20
N ASN A 254 -9.79 -3.14 16.54
CA ASN A 254 -10.45 -3.11 17.85
C ASN A 254 -11.36 -4.33 18.04
N GLN A 255 -12.09 -4.74 17.01
CA GLN A 255 -12.88 -5.97 17.03
C GLN A 255 -12.01 -7.20 17.23
N TRP A 256 -10.87 -7.29 16.53
CA TRP A 256 -9.89 -8.37 16.71
C TRP A 256 -9.32 -8.40 18.13
N LEU A 257 -8.99 -7.25 18.72
CA LEU A 257 -8.51 -7.17 20.11
C LEU A 257 -9.57 -7.61 21.12
N GLN A 258 -10.83 -7.27 20.89
CA GLN A 258 -11.95 -7.74 21.72
C GLN A 258 -12.11 -9.26 21.62
N GLN A 259 -12.11 -9.83 20.40
CA GLN A 259 -12.17 -11.27 20.19
C GLN A 259 -10.97 -11.98 20.83
N ALA A 260 -9.75 -11.47 20.63
CA ALA A 260 -8.54 -12.01 21.24
C ALA A 260 -8.60 -11.98 22.78
N THR A 261 -9.24 -10.96 23.37
CA THR A 261 -9.43 -10.87 24.81
C THR A 261 -10.42 -11.92 25.32
N LEU A 262 -11.49 -12.19 24.57
CA LEU A 262 -12.45 -13.26 24.90
C LEU A 262 -11.85 -14.67 24.78
N LEU A 263 -10.82 -14.84 23.95
CA LEU A 263 -10.06 -16.09 23.85
C LEU A 263 -9.01 -16.27 24.95
N ARG A 264 -8.69 -15.21 25.73
CA ARG A 264 -7.85 -15.38 26.91
C ARG A 264 -8.66 -16.02 28.01
N GLU A 265 -8.14 -17.09 28.59
CA GLU A 265 -8.76 -17.74 29.74
C GLU A 265 -8.83 -16.77 30.92
N LEU A 266 -9.88 -16.89 31.73
CA LEU A 266 -9.98 -16.18 33.01
C LEU A 266 -8.97 -16.82 33.98
N ALA A 267 -8.01 -16.03 34.46
CA ALA A 267 -6.94 -16.52 35.34
C ALA A 267 -7.51 -17.10 36.63
N LEU A 268 -7.10 -18.32 36.98
CA LEU A 268 -7.63 -19.01 38.16
C LEU A 268 -7.19 -18.33 39.46
N GLU A 269 -6.05 -17.65 39.45
CA GLU A 269 -5.54 -16.86 40.56
C GLU A 269 -6.49 -15.69 40.89
N ASP A 270 -6.99 -14.98 39.88
CA ASP A 270 -7.96 -13.89 40.07
C ASP A 270 -9.27 -14.43 40.64
N VAL A 271 -9.71 -15.60 40.17
CA VAL A 271 -10.91 -16.30 40.65
C VAL A 271 -10.73 -16.77 42.09
N ALA A 272 -9.59 -17.38 42.43
CA ALA A 272 -9.25 -17.81 43.78
C ALA A 272 -9.25 -16.64 44.77
N TRP A 273 -8.70 -15.50 44.36
CA TRP A 273 -8.72 -14.28 45.17
C TRP A 273 -10.17 -13.79 45.41
N GLN A 274 -11.00 -13.72 44.38
CA GLN A 274 -12.41 -13.32 44.51
C GLN A 274 -13.25 -14.33 45.33
N LEU A 275 -12.84 -15.60 45.38
CA LEU A 275 -13.42 -16.64 46.23
C LEU A 275 -13.03 -16.49 47.71
N GLY A 276 -12.15 -15.53 48.05
CA GLY A 276 -11.69 -15.30 49.42
C GLY A 276 -10.58 -16.25 49.86
N LEU A 277 -9.86 -16.86 48.91
CA LEU A 277 -8.68 -17.66 49.22
C LEU A 277 -7.44 -16.76 49.34
N ASP A 278 -6.62 -17.03 50.35
CA ASP A 278 -5.36 -16.34 50.60
C ASP A 278 -4.20 -17.07 49.94
N ARG A 279 -3.37 -16.30 49.22
CA ARG A 279 -2.17 -16.84 48.57
C ARG A 279 -1.08 -17.11 49.60
N ASP A 280 -0.50 -18.31 49.57
CA ASP A 280 0.62 -18.67 50.43
C ASP A 280 1.90 -17.96 49.98
N HIS A 281 2.47 -17.09 50.82
CA HIS A 281 3.68 -16.34 50.52
C HIS A 281 4.93 -17.23 50.35
N SER A 282 4.92 -18.46 50.88
CA SER A 282 6.04 -19.41 50.76
C SER A 282 5.93 -20.32 49.52
N GLN A 283 4.74 -20.45 48.95
CA GLN A 283 4.47 -21.30 47.79
C GLN A 283 3.54 -20.56 46.81
N ALA A 284 4.13 -19.93 45.79
CA ALA A 284 3.43 -19.00 44.90
C ALA A 284 2.18 -19.55 44.20
N ASN A 285 2.05 -20.87 44.04
CA ASN A 285 0.92 -21.50 43.37
C ASN A 285 -0.15 -22.02 44.33
N ARG A 286 0.03 -21.85 45.64
CA ARG A 286 -0.84 -22.40 46.69
C ARG A 286 -1.74 -21.34 47.29
N TRP A 287 -3.01 -21.67 47.44
CA TRP A 287 -4.08 -20.82 47.92
C TRP A 287 -4.82 -21.56 49.05
N LYS A 288 -5.15 -20.85 50.14
CA LYS A 288 -5.74 -21.44 51.35
C LYS A 288 -6.91 -20.59 51.82
N GLY A 289 -7.99 -21.22 52.23
CA GLY A 289 -9.16 -20.50 52.73
C GLY A 289 -10.37 -21.42 52.77
N HIS A 290 -11.32 -21.13 53.67
CA HIS A 290 -12.59 -21.87 53.79
C HIS A 290 -12.45 -23.41 53.89
N GLY A 291 -11.34 -23.91 54.45
CA GLY A 291 -11.07 -25.35 54.57
C GLY A 291 -10.39 -25.97 53.34
N HIS A 292 -10.11 -25.21 52.29
CA HIS A 292 -9.44 -25.66 51.07
C HIS A 292 -7.93 -25.37 51.08
N ILE A 293 -7.17 -26.22 50.38
CA ILE A 293 -5.75 -26.01 50.09
C ILE A 293 -5.52 -26.26 48.60
N ILE A 294 -5.70 -25.22 47.80
CA ILE A 294 -5.72 -25.30 46.34
C ILE A 294 -4.36 -24.94 45.75
N ASN A 295 -3.78 -25.85 44.96
CA ASN A 295 -2.69 -25.50 44.06
C ASN A 295 -3.22 -25.22 42.67
N ILE A 296 -2.83 -24.09 42.10
CA ILE A 296 -3.18 -23.67 40.74
C ILE A 296 -1.97 -23.92 39.83
N ASP A 297 -2.19 -24.64 38.73
CA ASP A 297 -1.22 -24.87 37.67
C ASP A 297 -1.86 -24.51 36.33
N LYS A 298 -1.58 -23.28 35.88
CA LYS A 298 -2.14 -22.69 34.66
C LYS A 298 -3.68 -22.74 34.70
N SER A 299 -4.28 -23.57 33.84
CA SER A 299 -5.73 -23.70 33.68
C SER A 299 -6.34 -24.78 34.57
N LYS A 300 -5.55 -25.43 35.43
CA LYS A 300 -6.00 -26.49 36.32
C LYS A 300 -5.77 -26.14 37.78
N PHE A 301 -6.57 -26.74 38.65
CA PHE A 301 -6.36 -26.67 40.08
C PHE A 301 -6.52 -28.03 40.74
N TYR A 302 -5.87 -28.21 41.90
CA TYR A 302 -5.94 -29.41 42.72
C TYR A 302 -6.06 -29.03 44.18
N ASP A 303 -7.06 -29.58 44.87
CA ASP A 303 -7.27 -29.35 46.28
C ASP A 303 -6.67 -30.48 47.12
N PHE A 304 -5.78 -30.10 48.04
CA PHE A 304 -5.04 -30.98 48.94
C PHE A 304 -5.59 -30.95 50.37
N ALA A 305 -6.70 -30.26 50.63
CA ALA A 305 -7.34 -30.29 51.93
C ALA A 305 -7.86 -31.70 52.27
N PRO A 306 -7.75 -32.15 53.53
CA PRO A 306 -8.31 -33.43 53.97
C PRO A 306 -9.82 -33.51 53.67
N GLY A 307 -10.24 -34.52 52.90
CA GLY A 307 -11.64 -34.70 52.50
C GLY A 307 -12.05 -34.04 51.17
N HIS A 308 -11.17 -33.22 50.57
CA HIS A 308 -11.47 -32.46 49.35
C HIS A 308 -10.57 -32.82 48.16
N GLN A 309 -9.93 -34.00 48.16
CA GLN A 309 -8.95 -34.48 47.15
C GLN A 309 -9.56 -34.60 45.73
N LYS A 310 -9.82 -33.45 45.10
CA LYS A 310 -10.41 -33.29 43.78
C LYS A 310 -9.65 -32.17 43.07
N GLY A 311 -9.60 -32.28 41.74
CA GLY A 311 -9.09 -31.23 40.87
C GLY A 311 -10.09 -30.94 39.78
N GLY A 312 -9.96 -29.77 39.15
CA GLY A 312 -10.83 -29.32 38.08
C GLY A 312 -10.09 -28.44 37.08
N GLY A 313 -10.75 -28.15 35.95
CA GLY A 313 -10.21 -27.35 34.87
C GLY A 313 -10.99 -26.05 34.68
N GLY A 314 -10.31 -24.92 34.79
CA GLY A 314 -10.90 -23.63 34.51
C GLY A 314 -11.71 -23.01 35.66
N ALA A 315 -12.13 -21.77 35.43
CA ALA A 315 -12.74 -20.92 36.46
C ALA A 315 -14.10 -21.42 36.96
N ILE A 316 -14.90 -22.04 36.07
CA ILE A 316 -16.22 -22.57 36.42
C ILE A 316 -16.06 -23.71 37.43
N ASP A 317 -15.16 -24.66 37.15
CA ASP A 317 -14.92 -25.81 38.02
C ASP A 317 -14.35 -25.37 39.38
N LEU A 318 -13.48 -24.35 39.39
CA LEU A 318 -12.93 -23.79 40.63
C LEU A 318 -14.02 -23.17 41.51
N VAL A 319 -14.93 -22.39 40.93
CA VAL A 319 -16.05 -21.80 41.67
C VAL A 319 -17.03 -22.86 42.15
N MET A 320 -17.37 -23.84 41.31
CA MET A 320 -18.22 -24.96 41.72
C MET A 320 -17.62 -25.73 42.89
N HIS A 321 -16.31 -25.97 42.86
CA HIS A 321 -15.59 -26.72 43.91
C HIS A 321 -15.50 -25.96 45.23
N VAL A 322 -15.12 -24.68 45.21
CA VAL A 322 -14.92 -23.88 46.44
C VAL A 322 -16.25 -23.46 47.08
N ASN A 323 -17.26 -23.12 46.28
CA ASN A 323 -18.57 -22.71 46.80
C ASN A 323 -19.55 -23.89 46.99
N ASP A 324 -19.13 -25.13 46.70
CA ASP A 324 -19.97 -26.33 46.68
C ASP A 324 -21.31 -26.09 45.95
N CYS A 325 -21.23 -25.62 44.71
CA CYS A 325 -22.40 -25.19 43.95
C CYS A 325 -22.48 -25.80 42.55
N ASP A 326 -23.69 -25.79 41.99
CA ASP A 326 -23.94 -26.26 40.63
C ASP A 326 -23.47 -25.24 39.58
N PHE A 327 -23.44 -25.68 38.32
CA PHE A 327 -23.00 -24.86 37.18
C PHE A 327 -23.75 -23.53 37.06
N LYS A 328 -25.07 -23.51 37.29
CA LYS A 328 -25.87 -22.27 37.15
C LYS A 328 -25.48 -21.25 38.20
N LYS A 329 -25.28 -21.70 39.44
CA LYS A 329 -24.81 -20.85 40.55
C LYS A 329 -23.39 -20.36 40.31
N ALA A 330 -22.49 -21.21 39.81
CA ALA A 330 -21.13 -20.81 39.47
C ALA A 330 -21.07 -19.73 38.37
N ILE A 331 -21.89 -19.87 37.31
CA ILE A 331 -22.02 -18.85 36.26
C ILE A 331 -22.56 -17.54 36.82
N SER A 332 -23.60 -17.60 37.66
CA SER A 332 -24.15 -16.40 38.31
C SER A 332 -23.11 -15.70 39.18
N TRP A 333 -22.27 -16.46 39.90
CA TRP A 333 -21.20 -15.92 40.73
C TRP A 333 -20.09 -15.28 39.89
N LEU A 334 -19.67 -15.93 38.80
CA LEU A 334 -18.68 -15.39 37.87
C LEU A 334 -19.18 -14.10 37.19
N HIS A 335 -20.46 -14.04 36.84
CA HIS A 335 -21.08 -12.84 36.30
C HIS A 335 -21.03 -11.68 37.30
N ASP A 336 -21.35 -11.94 38.56
CA ASP A 336 -21.34 -10.93 39.62
C ASP A 336 -19.92 -10.38 39.89
N ARG A 337 -18.88 -11.22 39.82
CA ARG A 337 -17.49 -10.84 40.13
C ARG A 337 -16.70 -10.29 38.93
N PHE A 338 -16.97 -10.79 37.73
CA PHE A 338 -16.15 -10.53 36.53
C PHE A 338 -16.97 -10.01 35.33
N GLY A 339 -18.28 -9.83 35.48
CA GLY A 339 -19.18 -9.40 34.42
C GLY A 339 -19.38 -10.44 33.31
N GLU A 340 -20.15 -10.06 32.30
CA GLU A 340 -20.48 -10.89 31.14
C GLU A 340 -19.23 -11.41 30.39
N SER A 341 -18.21 -10.57 30.24
CA SER A 341 -16.94 -10.94 29.58
C SER A 341 -16.15 -11.99 30.37
N GLY A 342 -16.19 -11.94 31.71
CA GLY A 342 -15.59 -12.96 32.57
C GLY A 342 -16.25 -14.32 32.41
N VAL A 343 -17.58 -14.35 32.38
CA VAL A 343 -18.38 -15.56 32.14
C VAL A 343 -18.07 -16.16 30.78
N MET A 344 -18.06 -15.33 29.73
CA MET A 344 -17.80 -15.80 28.37
C MET A 344 -16.41 -16.42 28.22
N ARG A 345 -15.37 -15.78 28.79
CA ARG A 345 -14.00 -16.33 28.82
C ARG A 345 -13.93 -17.68 29.54
N ALA A 346 -14.58 -17.79 30.70
CA ALA A 346 -14.62 -19.02 31.47
C ALA A 346 -15.33 -20.17 30.73
N ALA A 347 -16.42 -19.88 30.02
CA ALA A 347 -17.17 -20.86 29.23
C ALA A 347 -16.44 -21.29 27.94
N ILE A 348 -15.81 -20.34 27.23
CA ILE A 348 -15.00 -20.63 26.04
C ILE A 348 -13.83 -21.55 26.41
N ALA A 349 -13.11 -21.24 27.49
CA ALA A 349 -11.99 -22.05 27.97
C ALA A 349 -12.41 -23.50 28.27
N LYS A 350 -13.52 -23.68 28.99
CA LYS A 350 -14.08 -25.00 29.31
C LYS A 350 -14.44 -25.77 28.03
N THR A 351 -15.11 -25.11 27.08
CA THR A 351 -15.48 -25.72 25.79
C THR A 351 -14.25 -26.13 24.98
N GLN A 352 -13.21 -25.29 24.93
CA GLN A 352 -11.97 -25.60 24.22
C GLN A 352 -11.27 -26.84 24.80
N GLN A 353 -11.20 -26.96 26.12
CA GLN A 353 -10.61 -28.12 26.78
C GLN A 353 -11.38 -29.41 26.45
N GLU A 354 -12.71 -29.37 26.51
CA GLU A 354 -13.58 -30.49 26.12
C GLU A 354 -13.38 -30.87 24.64
N VAL A 355 -13.30 -29.89 23.73
CA VAL A 355 -13.07 -30.13 22.29
C VAL A 355 -11.70 -30.76 22.03
N ILE A 356 -10.63 -30.28 22.68
CA ILE A 356 -9.28 -30.85 22.55
C ILE A 356 -9.26 -32.29 23.05
N GLU A 357 -9.90 -32.56 24.20
CA GLU A 357 -9.99 -33.90 24.76
C GLU A 357 -10.75 -34.85 23.83
N ILE A 358 -11.86 -34.41 23.23
CA ILE A 358 -12.59 -35.16 22.20
C ILE A 358 -11.70 -35.42 20.98
N ALA A 359 -11.02 -34.38 20.47
CA ALA A 359 -10.18 -34.50 19.28
C ALA A 359 -8.96 -35.41 19.47
N GLN A 360 -8.44 -35.52 20.69
CA GLN A 360 -7.33 -36.41 21.04
C GLN A 360 -7.78 -37.85 21.31
N LYS A 361 -8.95 -38.03 21.93
CA LYS A 361 -9.43 -39.36 22.35
C LYS A 361 -10.24 -40.08 21.28
N GLN A 362 -10.89 -39.34 20.37
CA GLN A 362 -11.69 -39.99 19.33
C GLN A 362 -10.82 -40.41 18.14
N PRO A 363 -10.94 -41.67 17.67
CA PRO A 363 -10.23 -42.12 16.49
C PRO A 363 -10.70 -41.33 15.27
N ARG A 364 -9.75 -40.77 14.51
CA ARG A 364 -10.07 -40.07 13.26
C ARG A 364 -10.57 -41.11 12.24
N PRO A 365 -11.71 -40.87 11.57
CA PRO A 365 -12.16 -41.75 10.50
C PRO A 365 -11.09 -41.86 9.41
N GLN A 366 -10.63 -43.07 9.12
CA GLN A 366 -9.72 -43.33 7.99
C GLN A 366 -10.53 -43.44 6.70
N PHE A 367 -9.96 -42.98 5.59
CA PHE A 367 -10.57 -43.15 4.28
C PHE A 367 -10.56 -44.64 3.89
N THR A 368 -11.68 -45.11 3.34
CA THR A 368 -11.78 -46.44 2.75
C THR A 368 -12.10 -46.29 1.27
N PRO A 369 -11.23 -46.74 0.35
CA PRO A 369 -11.49 -46.62 -1.07
C PRO A 369 -12.71 -47.46 -1.49
N PRO A 370 -13.47 -47.04 -2.53
CA PRO A 370 -14.47 -47.89 -3.15
C PRO A 370 -13.91 -49.27 -3.51
N ALA A 371 -14.71 -50.32 -3.35
CA ALA A 371 -14.28 -51.68 -3.70
C ALA A 371 -14.07 -51.80 -5.21
N ALA A 372 -12.92 -52.35 -5.62
CA ALA A 372 -12.66 -52.66 -7.01
C ALA A 372 -13.46 -53.89 -7.47
N ASP A 373 -14.04 -53.82 -8.67
CA ASP A 373 -14.69 -54.93 -9.35
C ASP A 373 -14.12 -55.05 -10.78
N ASP A 374 -13.17 -55.97 -10.96
CA ASP A 374 -12.52 -56.21 -12.24
C ASP A 374 -13.48 -56.75 -13.31
N ASN A 375 -14.64 -57.32 -12.92
CA ASN A 375 -15.65 -57.75 -13.89
C ASN A 375 -16.25 -56.56 -14.66
N GLN A 376 -16.25 -55.36 -14.06
CA GLN A 376 -16.73 -54.15 -14.72
C GLN A 376 -15.64 -53.40 -15.52
N TRP A 377 -14.38 -53.82 -15.40
CA TRP A 377 -13.25 -53.08 -15.97
C TRP A 377 -13.37 -52.88 -17.48
N LEU A 378 -13.77 -53.91 -18.23
CA LEU A 378 -13.92 -53.81 -19.68
C LEU A 378 -14.94 -52.72 -20.09
N SER A 379 -16.02 -52.56 -19.31
CA SER A 379 -17.00 -51.50 -19.55
C SER A 379 -16.39 -50.12 -19.32
N VAL A 380 -15.66 -49.95 -18.22
CA VAL A 380 -14.99 -48.71 -17.86
C VAL A 380 -13.88 -48.35 -18.85
N GLN A 381 -13.05 -49.32 -19.24
CA GLN A 381 -12.01 -49.15 -20.25
C GLN A 381 -12.60 -48.72 -21.59
N ASN A 382 -13.71 -49.33 -22.02
CA ASN A 382 -14.41 -48.91 -23.24
C ASN A 382 -14.93 -47.47 -23.14
N TYR A 383 -15.44 -47.05 -21.98
CA TYR A 383 -15.85 -45.66 -21.78
C TYR A 383 -14.65 -44.69 -21.88
N LEU A 384 -13.54 -44.98 -21.19
CA LEU A 384 -12.35 -44.12 -21.20
C LEU A 384 -11.72 -44.03 -22.59
N THR A 385 -11.62 -45.15 -23.31
CA THR A 385 -10.97 -45.20 -24.62
C THR A 385 -11.88 -44.73 -25.75
N LYS A 386 -13.12 -45.24 -25.82
CA LYS A 386 -14.02 -44.96 -26.96
C LYS A 386 -14.84 -43.70 -26.79
N LYS A 387 -15.36 -43.41 -25.59
CA LYS A 387 -16.20 -42.22 -25.34
C LYS A 387 -15.36 -41.00 -24.95
N ARG A 388 -14.25 -41.20 -24.23
CA ARG A 388 -13.36 -40.12 -23.77
C ARG A 388 -12.09 -39.94 -24.60
N GLY A 389 -11.84 -40.80 -25.59
CA GLY A 389 -10.71 -40.68 -26.51
C GLY A 389 -9.35 -40.94 -25.87
N LEU A 390 -9.29 -41.45 -24.63
CA LEU A 390 -8.02 -41.64 -23.93
C LEU A 390 -7.23 -42.79 -24.54
N PRO A 391 -5.90 -42.65 -24.76
CA PRO A 391 -5.09 -43.71 -25.32
C PRO A 391 -5.09 -44.97 -24.44
N ASN A 392 -5.24 -46.14 -25.08
CA ASN A 392 -5.37 -47.40 -24.34
C ASN A 392 -4.12 -47.73 -23.50
N TYR A 393 -2.92 -47.39 -23.98
CA TYR A 393 -1.68 -47.62 -23.21
C TYR A 393 -1.68 -46.83 -21.90
N LEU A 394 -2.19 -45.58 -21.92
CA LEU A 394 -2.28 -44.73 -20.74
C LEU A 394 -3.30 -45.28 -19.75
N VAL A 395 -4.48 -45.68 -20.24
CA VAL A 395 -5.54 -46.28 -19.41
C VAL A 395 -5.06 -47.59 -18.76
N SER A 396 -4.37 -48.44 -19.51
CA SER A 396 -3.81 -49.70 -19.00
C SER A 396 -2.74 -49.47 -17.93
N ALA A 397 -1.77 -48.58 -18.17
CA ALA A 397 -0.71 -48.26 -17.20
C ALA A 397 -1.29 -47.71 -15.88
N LEU A 398 -2.33 -46.89 -15.96
CA LEU A 398 -3.01 -46.35 -14.79
C LEU A 398 -3.84 -47.40 -14.03
N LYS A 399 -4.36 -48.41 -14.73
CA LYS A 399 -5.01 -49.57 -14.10
C LYS A 399 -4.00 -50.46 -13.37
N GLU A 400 -2.88 -50.75 -14.01
CA GLU A 400 -1.80 -51.57 -13.45
C GLU A 400 -1.18 -50.93 -12.20
N SER A 401 -1.03 -49.60 -12.20
CA SER A 401 -0.59 -48.83 -11.02
C SER A 401 -1.65 -48.66 -9.93
N GLY A 402 -2.88 -49.15 -10.15
CA GLY A 402 -3.99 -49.01 -9.21
C GLY A 402 -4.59 -47.60 -9.11
N LEU A 403 -4.17 -46.67 -9.96
CA LEU A 403 -4.69 -45.30 -10.01
C LEU A 403 -6.07 -45.21 -10.68
N LEU A 404 -6.42 -46.19 -11.51
CA LEU A 404 -7.75 -46.37 -12.09
C LEU A 404 -8.28 -47.77 -11.79
N TYR A 405 -9.55 -47.87 -11.45
CA TYR A 405 -10.26 -49.16 -11.41
C TYR A 405 -11.76 -48.94 -11.59
N ALA A 406 -12.49 -50.04 -11.80
CA ALA A 406 -13.94 -50.02 -11.85
C ALA A 406 -14.53 -50.41 -10.48
N ASP A 407 -15.65 -49.81 -10.09
CA ASP A 407 -16.45 -50.31 -8.95
C ASP A 407 -17.62 -51.19 -9.42
N GLU A 408 -18.35 -51.77 -8.47
CA GLU A 408 -19.53 -52.63 -8.73
C GLU A 408 -20.63 -51.94 -9.57
N ARG A 409 -20.66 -50.60 -9.57
CA ARG A 409 -21.67 -49.79 -10.28
C ARG A 409 -21.19 -49.36 -11.66
N LYS A 410 -20.06 -49.90 -12.13
CA LYS A 410 -19.42 -49.51 -13.39
C LYS A 410 -19.02 -48.03 -13.40
N ASN A 411 -18.68 -47.46 -12.25
CA ASN A 411 -18.00 -46.17 -12.23
C ASN A 411 -16.51 -46.39 -12.47
N VAL A 412 -15.85 -45.41 -13.10
CA VAL A 412 -14.40 -45.30 -12.99
C VAL A 412 -14.07 -44.61 -11.67
N VAL A 413 -13.15 -45.21 -10.92
CA VAL A 413 -12.61 -44.67 -9.69
C VAL A 413 -11.17 -44.23 -9.94
N PHE A 414 -10.91 -42.96 -9.67
CA PHE A 414 -9.61 -42.31 -9.76
C PHE A 414 -9.01 -42.22 -8.35
N GLY A 415 -7.96 -42.99 -8.08
CA GLY A 415 -7.28 -42.99 -6.79
C GLY A 415 -6.60 -41.66 -6.50
N MET A 416 -6.98 -41.00 -5.41
CA MET A 416 -6.35 -39.77 -4.94
C MET A 416 -5.38 -40.07 -3.82
N ARG A 417 -4.20 -39.46 -3.92
CA ARG A 417 -3.10 -39.70 -2.98
C ARG A 417 -2.42 -38.42 -2.53
N THR A 418 -1.81 -38.46 -1.36
CA THR A 418 -0.89 -37.40 -0.89
C THR A 418 0.28 -37.27 -1.86
N LEU A 419 1.06 -36.19 -1.75
CA LEU A 419 2.28 -36.04 -2.55
C LEU A 419 3.35 -37.11 -2.23
N THR A 420 3.23 -37.79 -1.08
CA THR A 420 4.06 -38.92 -0.66
C THR A 420 3.51 -40.28 -1.10
N GLY A 421 2.32 -40.33 -1.71
CA GLY A 421 1.73 -41.54 -2.28
C GLY A 421 0.70 -42.26 -1.41
N GLU A 422 0.36 -41.75 -0.22
CA GLU A 422 -0.67 -42.37 0.65
C GLU A 422 -2.07 -42.12 0.07
N VAL A 423 -2.88 -43.18 -0.08
CA VAL A 423 -4.25 -43.08 -0.59
C VAL A 423 -5.18 -42.53 0.48
N MET A 424 -5.71 -41.32 0.27
CA MET A 424 -6.64 -40.67 1.22
C MET A 424 -7.91 -40.15 0.56
N GLY A 425 -8.14 -40.51 -0.70
CA GLY A 425 -9.33 -40.11 -1.42
C GLY A 425 -9.55 -40.91 -2.69
N ALA A 426 -10.73 -40.72 -3.26
CA ALA A 426 -11.01 -41.14 -4.62
C ALA A 426 -12.02 -40.21 -5.27
N PHE A 427 -11.83 -39.95 -6.55
CA PHE A 427 -12.84 -39.32 -7.40
C PHE A 427 -13.56 -40.40 -8.20
N VAL A 428 -14.88 -40.32 -8.30
CA VAL A 428 -15.73 -41.33 -8.93
C VAL A 428 -16.49 -40.69 -10.07
N ARG A 429 -16.49 -41.33 -11.24
CA ARG A 429 -17.24 -40.90 -12.42
C ARG A 429 -18.07 -42.06 -12.98
N GLY A 430 -19.37 -41.83 -13.12
CA GLY A 430 -20.27 -42.78 -13.77
C GLY A 430 -19.98 -42.94 -15.25
N THR A 431 -20.02 -44.18 -15.74
CA THR A 431 -19.67 -44.52 -17.14
C THR A 431 -20.85 -45.03 -17.97
N VAL A 432 -21.98 -45.34 -17.34
CA VAL A 432 -23.15 -45.97 -17.99
C VAL A 432 -24.31 -44.98 -18.12
N GLY A 433 -24.93 -44.92 -19.30
CA GLY A 433 -26.04 -44.00 -19.62
C GLY A 433 -25.62 -42.92 -20.62
N GLU A 434 -26.53 -42.54 -21.52
CA GLU A 434 -26.24 -41.57 -22.60
C GLU A 434 -25.85 -40.20 -22.01
N ASP A 435 -26.59 -39.72 -21.00
CA ASP A 435 -26.40 -38.44 -20.32
C ASP A 435 -25.90 -38.55 -18.87
N ASN A 436 -25.03 -39.53 -18.59
CA ASN A 436 -24.56 -39.74 -17.22
C ASN A 436 -23.66 -38.59 -16.73
N THR A 437 -24.21 -37.78 -15.82
CA THR A 437 -23.54 -36.67 -15.14
C THR A 437 -23.00 -37.04 -13.75
N PHE A 438 -23.19 -38.28 -13.30
CA PHE A 438 -22.73 -38.72 -11.98
C PHE A 438 -21.21 -38.59 -11.87
N MET A 439 -20.77 -37.67 -11.01
CA MET A 439 -19.38 -37.48 -10.65
C MET A 439 -19.29 -36.93 -9.23
N GLY A 440 -18.18 -37.21 -8.55
CA GLY A 440 -17.93 -36.64 -7.23
C GLY A 440 -16.86 -37.41 -6.46
N TYR A 441 -16.70 -37.07 -5.18
CA TYR A 441 -15.72 -37.70 -4.31
C TYR A 441 -16.31 -38.88 -3.55
N ALA A 442 -15.52 -39.95 -3.39
CA ALA A 442 -15.85 -41.04 -2.50
C ALA A 442 -15.94 -40.54 -1.04
N LYS A 443 -16.83 -41.13 -0.25
CA LYS A 443 -17.04 -40.77 1.15
C LYS A 443 -15.73 -40.89 1.94
N GLY A 444 -15.41 -39.85 2.71
CA GLY A 444 -14.18 -39.79 3.51
C GLY A 444 -12.95 -39.26 2.77
N THR A 445 -13.08 -38.84 1.52
CA THR A 445 -11.97 -38.25 0.75
C THR A 445 -11.45 -36.97 1.40
N LYS A 446 -10.13 -36.90 1.63
CA LYS A 446 -9.45 -35.70 2.11
C LYS A 446 -9.00 -34.80 0.96
N ARG A 447 -9.87 -33.89 0.54
CA ARG A 447 -9.68 -33.05 -0.66
C ARG A 447 -8.50 -32.07 -0.59
N SER A 448 -8.09 -31.66 0.60
CA SER A 448 -6.94 -30.75 0.81
C SER A 448 -5.63 -31.46 1.12
N GLU A 449 -5.66 -32.80 1.27
CA GLU A 449 -4.47 -33.62 1.60
C GLU A 449 -4.17 -34.65 0.50
N SER A 450 -5.06 -34.86 -0.47
CA SER A 450 -4.89 -35.85 -1.53
C SER A 450 -5.44 -35.39 -2.86
N TRP A 451 -4.81 -35.84 -3.94
CA TRP A 451 -5.13 -35.45 -5.31
C TRP A 451 -4.98 -36.60 -6.27
N PHE A 452 -5.72 -36.55 -7.38
CA PHE A 452 -5.42 -37.39 -8.53
C PHE A 452 -4.33 -36.71 -9.35
N TYR A 453 -3.22 -37.40 -9.56
CA TYR A 453 -2.15 -36.91 -10.42
C TYR A 453 -1.41 -38.04 -11.14
N LEU A 454 -0.66 -37.68 -12.17
CA LEU A 454 0.32 -38.52 -12.82
C LEU A 454 1.58 -37.71 -13.14
N ARG A 455 2.69 -38.41 -13.40
CA ARG A 455 3.99 -37.83 -13.73
C ARG A 455 4.44 -38.42 -15.06
N LEU A 456 4.84 -37.58 -16.01
CA LEU A 456 5.40 -37.99 -17.31
C LEU A 456 6.71 -37.21 -17.57
N GLY A 457 7.58 -37.77 -18.42
CA GLY A 457 8.86 -37.16 -18.77
C GLY A 457 9.98 -37.35 -17.74
N GLY A 458 11.16 -36.81 -18.03
CA GLY A 458 12.41 -36.99 -17.26
C GLY A 458 13.28 -38.16 -17.78
N GLU A 459 14.53 -38.25 -17.30
CA GLU A 459 15.39 -39.42 -17.58
C GLU A 459 14.95 -40.61 -16.70
N ASP A 460 14.76 -41.78 -17.29
CA ASP A 460 14.25 -43.01 -16.64
C ASP A 460 15.13 -43.53 -15.47
N SER A 461 16.27 -42.90 -15.19
CA SER A 461 17.29 -43.40 -14.25
C SER A 461 17.21 -42.88 -12.82
N ASP A 462 16.35 -41.92 -12.48
CA ASP A 462 16.26 -41.38 -11.12
C ASP A 462 14.82 -41.27 -10.60
N GLU A 463 14.45 -42.10 -9.61
CA GLU A 463 13.22 -41.94 -8.82
C GLU A 463 13.17 -40.59 -8.09
N ASN A 464 14.31 -39.90 -7.98
CA ASN A 464 14.51 -38.59 -7.37
C ASN A 464 14.43 -37.40 -8.36
N ASP A 465 14.10 -37.61 -9.64
CA ASP A 465 13.99 -36.50 -10.58
C ASP A 465 12.88 -35.52 -10.13
N GLU A 466 13.29 -34.32 -9.74
CA GLU A 466 12.42 -33.30 -9.16
C GLU A 466 11.37 -32.85 -10.18
N ILE A 467 10.15 -32.59 -9.71
CA ILE A 467 9.10 -32.08 -10.60
C ILE A 467 9.49 -30.69 -11.10
N GLN A 468 9.67 -30.55 -12.42
CA GLN A 468 10.12 -29.31 -13.04
C GLN A 468 8.95 -28.47 -13.58
N ARG A 469 7.80 -29.10 -13.82
CA ARG A 469 6.58 -28.46 -14.34
C ARG A 469 5.34 -29.10 -13.74
N VAL A 470 4.34 -28.29 -13.39
CA VAL A 470 3.02 -28.76 -12.95
C VAL A 470 1.95 -28.22 -13.88
N ILE A 471 1.01 -29.07 -14.29
CA ILE A 471 -0.20 -28.69 -15.02
C ILE A 471 -1.41 -28.97 -14.14
N LEU A 472 -2.19 -27.93 -13.83
CA LEU A 472 -3.37 -27.98 -12.99
C LEU A 472 -4.62 -28.09 -13.86
N CYS A 473 -5.37 -29.19 -13.73
CA CYS A 473 -6.60 -29.43 -14.49
C CYS A 473 -7.81 -29.51 -13.55
N LYS A 474 -9.02 -29.20 -14.06
CA LYS A 474 -10.25 -29.19 -13.26
C LYS A 474 -10.67 -30.57 -12.75
N SER A 475 -10.46 -31.62 -13.54
CA SER A 475 -10.91 -32.97 -13.22
C SER A 475 -9.90 -34.05 -13.64
N PRO A 476 -9.99 -35.27 -13.08
CA PRO A 476 -9.14 -36.38 -13.52
C PRO A 476 -9.23 -36.70 -15.01
N ILE A 477 -10.40 -36.53 -15.64
CA ILE A 477 -10.54 -36.76 -17.09
C ILE A 477 -9.78 -35.68 -17.87
N ASP A 478 -9.85 -34.42 -17.45
CA ASP A 478 -9.09 -33.33 -18.08
C ASP A 478 -7.59 -33.54 -17.87
N THR A 479 -7.19 -33.97 -16.66
CA THR A 479 -5.80 -34.33 -16.35
C THR A 479 -5.26 -35.38 -17.32
N LEU A 480 -6.04 -36.43 -17.60
CA LEU A 480 -5.66 -37.47 -18.56
C LEU A 480 -5.72 -36.97 -20.01
N SER A 481 -6.65 -36.08 -20.34
CA SER A 481 -6.81 -35.56 -21.69
C SER A 481 -5.66 -34.62 -22.07
N VAL A 482 -5.26 -33.73 -21.15
CA VAL A 482 -4.08 -32.87 -21.32
C VAL A 482 -2.80 -33.71 -21.41
N ALA A 483 -2.66 -34.73 -20.56
CA ALA A 483 -1.51 -35.63 -20.64
C ALA A 483 -1.45 -36.39 -21.98
N ALA A 484 -2.59 -36.83 -22.53
CA ALA A 484 -2.64 -37.49 -23.83
C ALA A 484 -2.24 -36.54 -24.97
N LEU A 485 -2.76 -35.31 -24.97
CA LEU A 485 -2.40 -34.28 -25.95
C LEU A 485 -0.92 -33.92 -25.89
N GLU A 486 -0.33 -33.78 -24.69
CA GLU A 486 1.11 -33.49 -24.59
C GLU A 486 1.97 -34.66 -25.07
N ILE A 487 1.53 -35.92 -24.89
CA ILE A 487 2.26 -37.06 -25.43
C ILE A 487 2.29 -37.02 -26.97
N GLU A 488 1.18 -36.66 -27.59
CA GLU A 488 1.05 -36.54 -29.03
C GLU A 488 1.89 -35.37 -29.58
N ILE A 489 1.84 -34.21 -28.94
CA ILE A 489 2.62 -33.01 -29.32
C ILE A 489 4.13 -33.28 -29.29
N HIS A 490 4.59 -34.11 -28.35
CA HIS A 490 6.01 -34.42 -28.17
C HIS A 490 6.48 -35.69 -28.90
N ASP A 491 5.61 -36.37 -29.66
CA ASP A 491 5.90 -37.67 -30.28
C ASP A 491 6.46 -38.69 -29.25
N GLY A 492 5.92 -38.67 -28.02
CA GLY A 492 6.46 -39.40 -26.88
C GLY A 492 6.23 -38.69 -25.54
N VAL A 493 7.03 -38.99 -24.53
CA VAL A 493 6.89 -38.33 -23.22
C VAL A 493 7.41 -36.88 -23.26
N PRO A 494 6.86 -35.96 -22.44
CA PRO A 494 7.38 -34.61 -22.34
C PRO A 494 8.87 -34.59 -21.96
N PRO A 495 9.66 -33.62 -22.46
CA PRO A 495 11.09 -33.54 -22.14
C PRO A 495 11.35 -33.20 -20.67
N ASP A 496 10.48 -32.39 -20.08
CA ASP A 496 10.55 -32.01 -18.66
C ASP A 496 9.72 -32.97 -17.80
N ARG A 497 10.23 -33.32 -16.61
CA ARG A 497 9.48 -34.06 -15.59
C ARG A 497 8.24 -33.24 -15.18
N THR A 498 7.09 -33.62 -15.73
CA THR A 498 5.83 -32.88 -15.63
C THR A 498 4.81 -33.64 -14.79
N MET A 499 4.22 -32.97 -13.80
CA MET A 499 3.13 -33.49 -12.99
C MET A 499 1.80 -32.89 -13.42
N TYR A 500 0.85 -33.74 -13.78
CA TYR A 500 -0.51 -33.37 -14.12
C TYR A 500 -1.39 -33.61 -12.90
N LEU A 501 -2.03 -32.57 -12.38
CA LEU A 501 -2.70 -32.59 -11.08
C LEU A 501 -4.15 -32.13 -11.23
N ALA A 502 -5.10 -32.97 -10.82
CA ALA A 502 -6.52 -32.61 -10.77
C ALA A 502 -6.81 -31.77 -9.52
N VAL A 503 -7.35 -30.57 -9.71
CA VAL A 503 -7.74 -29.62 -8.67
C VAL A 503 -9.08 -28.99 -9.07
N ASP A 504 -10.13 -29.31 -8.33
CA ASP A 504 -11.48 -28.82 -8.63
C ASP A 504 -11.82 -27.49 -7.94
N SER A 505 -11.00 -27.07 -6.97
CA SER A 505 -11.18 -25.84 -6.19
C SER A 505 -9.84 -25.27 -5.74
N PRO A 506 -9.63 -23.95 -5.79
CA PRO A 506 -8.44 -23.29 -5.23
C PRO A 506 -8.17 -23.64 -3.77
N GLN A 507 -9.20 -23.98 -3.00
CA GLN A 507 -9.09 -24.37 -1.58
C GLN A 507 -8.37 -25.72 -1.38
N SER A 508 -8.27 -26.53 -2.43
CA SER A 508 -7.61 -27.83 -2.40
C SER A 508 -6.15 -27.76 -2.87
N LEU A 509 -5.64 -26.60 -3.27
CA LEU A 509 -4.28 -26.48 -3.79
C LEU A 509 -3.22 -26.88 -2.74
N PRO A 510 -2.25 -27.75 -3.08
CA PRO A 510 -1.08 -28.00 -2.24
C PRO A 510 -0.09 -26.82 -2.32
N LEU A 511 -0.47 -25.67 -1.76
CA LEU A 511 0.23 -24.40 -1.93
C LEU A 511 1.69 -24.43 -1.51
N GLU A 512 2.03 -25.15 -0.44
CA GLU A 512 3.43 -25.28 0.01
C GLU A 512 4.31 -25.93 -1.06
N PHE A 513 3.82 -27.01 -1.68
CA PHE A 513 4.50 -27.68 -2.78
C PHE A 513 4.48 -26.83 -4.06
N LEU A 514 3.33 -26.30 -4.47
CA LEU A 514 3.23 -25.56 -5.73
C LEU A 514 4.09 -24.29 -5.74
N ARG A 515 4.33 -23.66 -4.59
CA ARG A 515 5.24 -22.51 -4.48
C ARG A 515 6.70 -22.84 -4.78
N THR A 516 7.13 -24.10 -4.67
CA THR A 516 8.49 -24.50 -5.03
C THR A 516 8.64 -24.71 -6.55
N ILE A 517 7.53 -24.81 -7.29
CA ILE A 517 7.51 -25.06 -8.72
C ILE A 517 7.52 -23.75 -9.49
N GLN A 518 8.49 -23.59 -10.40
CA GLN A 518 8.64 -22.39 -11.23
C GLN A 518 7.68 -22.34 -12.42
N ARG A 519 7.36 -23.51 -13.00
CA ARG A 519 6.52 -23.60 -14.21
C ARG A 519 5.20 -24.27 -13.88
N ILE A 520 4.14 -23.47 -13.80
CA ILE A 520 2.79 -23.94 -13.50
C ILE A 520 1.84 -23.52 -14.61
N GLY A 521 1.22 -24.49 -15.28
CA GLY A 521 0.11 -24.27 -16.21
C GLY A 521 -1.23 -24.47 -15.50
N VAL A 522 -2.19 -23.58 -15.72
CA VAL A 522 -3.57 -23.70 -15.23
C VAL A 522 -4.47 -23.92 -16.43
N THR A 523 -4.96 -25.16 -16.58
CA THR A 523 -5.69 -25.65 -17.74
C THR A 523 -7.12 -26.01 -17.34
N PHE A 524 -7.88 -25.01 -16.90
CA PHE A 524 -9.28 -25.18 -16.51
C PHE A 524 -10.22 -24.96 -17.71
N ASP A 525 -11.48 -25.31 -17.53
CA ASP A 525 -12.51 -25.23 -18.58
C ASP A 525 -12.68 -23.81 -19.13
N ASN A 526 -13.08 -23.75 -20.40
CA ASN A 526 -13.39 -22.51 -21.11
C ASN A 526 -14.83 -22.04 -20.83
N ASP A 527 -15.15 -21.88 -19.55
CA ASP A 527 -16.40 -21.33 -19.05
C ASP A 527 -16.16 -20.26 -17.97
N GLU A 528 -17.23 -19.57 -17.54
CA GLU A 528 -17.14 -18.49 -16.56
C GLU A 528 -16.55 -18.97 -15.22
N LEU A 529 -16.97 -20.15 -14.76
CA LEU A 529 -16.52 -20.75 -13.50
C LEU A 529 -15.06 -21.21 -13.56
N GLY A 530 -14.63 -21.78 -14.69
CA GLY A 530 -13.27 -22.19 -14.96
C GLY A 530 -12.33 -21.00 -15.02
N ASN A 531 -12.77 -19.91 -15.66
CA ASN A 531 -12.01 -18.66 -15.71
C ASN A 531 -11.87 -18.01 -14.32
N GLU A 532 -12.96 -17.95 -13.54
CA GLU A 532 -12.92 -17.44 -12.17
C GLU A 532 -11.97 -18.27 -11.29
N ALA A 533 -12.07 -19.60 -11.35
CA ALA A 533 -11.21 -20.50 -10.60
C ALA A 533 -9.73 -20.38 -11.03
N ALA A 534 -9.45 -20.23 -12.33
CA ALA A 534 -8.09 -20.04 -12.84
C ALA A 534 -7.47 -18.72 -12.37
N HIS A 535 -8.26 -17.64 -12.34
CA HIS A 535 -7.83 -16.36 -11.76
C HIS A 535 -7.57 -16.45 -10.26
N ALA A 536 -8.44 -17.13 -9.50
CA ALA A 536 -8.21 -17.36 -8.08
C ALA A 536 -6.92 -18.18 -7.82
N VAL A 537 -6.63 -19.18 -8.66
CA VAL A 537 -5.35 -19.90 -8.59
C VAL A 537 -4.17 -18.96 -8.88
N LYS A 538 -4.29 -18.08 -9.89
CA LYS A 538 -3.23 -17.12 -10.25
C LYS A 538 -2.96 -16.08 -9.16
N GLU A 539 -3.98 -15.67 -8.41
CA GLU A 539 -3.79 -14.81 -7.24
C GLU A 539 -3.00 -15.51 -6.13
N LEU A 540 -3.25 -16.80 -5.91
CA LEU A 540 -2.53 -17.61 -4.91
C LEU A 540 -1.12 -18.02 -5.36
N LEU A 541 -0.91 -18.18 -6.66
CA LEU A 541 0.32 -18.62 -7.32
C LEU A 541 0.65 -17.67 -8.50
N PRO A 542 1.26 -16.50 -8.23
CA PRO A 542 1.52 -15.49 -9.27
C PRO A 542 2.40 -15.95 -10.44
N GLN A 543 3.20 -17.00 -10.24
CA GLN A 543 4.02 -17.63 -11.28
C GLN A 543 3.23 -18.51 -12.26
N ALA A 544 1.94 -18.78 -11.98
CA ALA A 544 1.11 -19.64 -12.80
C ALA A 544 0.65 -18.96 -14.10
N GLN A 545 0.65 -19.72 -15.20
CA GLN A 545 0.19 -19.29 -16.51
C GLN A 545 -1.14 -19.98 -16.84
N ILE A 546 -2.16 -19.18 -17.17
CA ILE A 546 -3.47 -19.69 -17.57
C ILE A 546 -3.40 -20.09 -19.05
N VAL A 547 -3.82 -21.31 -19.36
CA VAL A 547 -3.88 -21.86 -20.72
C VAL A 547 -5.28 -22.44 -20.92
N MET A 548 -6.03 -21.89 -21.84
CA MET A 548 -7.42 -22.28 -22.09
C MET A 548 -7.49 -23.26 -23.27
N PRO A 549 -8.40 -24.25 -23.26
CA PRO A 549 -8.70 -25.05 -24.44
C PRO A 549 -9.47 -24.23 -25.48
N ASP A 550 -9.38 -24.60 -26.76
CA ASP A 550 -10.23 -24.02 -27.82
C ASP A 550 -11.68 -24.51 -27.68
N GLU A 551 -11.85 -25.75 -27.22
CA GLU A 551 -13.14 -26.35 -26.88
C GLU A 551 -13.59 -25.98 -25.45
N PHE A 552 -14.77 -26.45 -25.03
CA PHE A 552 -15.31 -26.16 -23.69
C PHE A 552 -14.43 -26.72 -22.55
N ASP A 553 -13.88 -27.92 -22.72
CA ASP A 553 -12.98 -28.57 -21.77
C ASP A 553 -11.86 -29.33 -22.52
N TRP A 554 -10.86 -29.81 -21.77
CA TRP A 554 -9.71 -30.48 -22.37
C TRP A 554 -10.02 -31.88 -22.91
N ASN A 555 -11.09 -32.52 -22.45
CA ASN A 555 -11.55 -33.78 -23.02
C ASN A 555 -12.18 -33.57 -24.40
N GLN A 556 -12.98 -32.53 -24.56
CA GLN A 556 -13.54 -32.12 -25.84
C GLN A 556 -12.44 -31.69 -26.80
N GLN A 557 -11.42 -30.97 -26.31
CA GLN A 557 -10.23 -30.64 -27.10
C GLN A 557 -9.55 -31.90 -27.65
N LEU A 558 -9.33 -32.92 -26.82
CA LEU A 558 -8.74 -34.19 -27.25
C LEU A 558 -9.60 -34.88 -28.33
N LEU A 559 -10.92 -34.97 -28.11
CA LEU A 559 -11.82 -35.59 -29.07
C LEU A 559 -11.83 -34.85 -30.42
N ALA A 560 -11.82 -33.51 -30.39
CA ALA A 560 -11.77 -32.68 -31.59
C ALA A 560 -10.46 -32.88 -32.35
N THR A 561 -9.31 -32.98 -31.67
CA THR A 561 -8.01 -33.29 -32.28
C THR A 561 -8.05 -34.64 -32.99
N LEU A 562 -8.48 -35.71 -32.29
CA LEU A 562 -8.55 -37.07 -32.86
C LEU A 562 -9.49 -37.16 -34.07
N GLU A 563 -10.60 -36.40 -34.06
CA GLU A 563 -11.51 -36.35 -35.20
C GLU A 563 -10.87 -35.68 -36.43
N ARG A 564 -10.13 -34.58 -36.23
CA ARG A 564 -9.41 -33.88 -37.30
C ARG A 564 -8.38 -34.81 -37.95
N GLU A 565 -7.57 -35.50 -37.17
CA GLU A 565 -6.59 -36.45 -37.69
C GLU A 565 -7.23 -37.59 -38.50
N ARG A 566 -8.35 -38.14 -38.02
CA ARG A 566 -9.10 -39.18 -38.74
C ARG A 566 -9.64 -38.68 -40.07
N LEU A 567 -10.03 -37.41 -40.16
CA LEU A 567 -10.52 -36.79 -41.39
C LEU A 567 -9.37 -36.52 -42.38
N GLU A 568 -8.20 -36.12 -41.88
CA GLU A 568 -6.99 -35.89 -42.68
C GLU A 568 -6.39 -37.19 -43.24
N GLN A 569 -6.52 -38.31 -42.51
CA GLN A 569 -6.05 -39.62 -42.93
C GLN A 569 -7.01 -40.37 -43.90
N LYS A 570 -8.22 -39.85 -44.18
CA LYS A 570 -9.13 -40.45 -45.17
C LYS A 570 -8.69 -40.09 -46.60
N PRO A 571 -8.42 -41.06 -47.51
CA PRO A 571 -8.02 -40.74 -48.88
C PRO A 571 -9.15 -39.99 -49.61
N ARG A 572 -8.84 -38.84 -50.24
CA ARG A 572 -9.75 -38.13 -51.16
C ARG A 572 -10.18 -39.08 -52.28
N SER A 573 -11.39 -39.63 -52.17
CA SER A 573 -12.01 -40.47 -53.21
C SER A 573 -12.04 -39.70 -54.53
N ARG A 574 -11.30 -40.19 -55.53
CA ARG A 574 -11.36 -39.70 -56.92
C ARG A 574 -12.82 -39.75 -57.40
N GLY A 575 -13.39 -38.58 -57.64
CA GLY A 575 -14.68 -38.47 -58.30
C GLY A 575 -14.62 -39.07 -59.70
N LEU A 576 -15.45 -40.09 -59.94
CA LEU A 576 -15.82 -40.56 -61.27
C LEU A 576 -16.45 -39.40 -62.04
N ARG A 577 -15.76 -38.89 -63.07
CA ARG A 577 -16.41 -38.15 -64.15
C ARG A 577 -16.98 -39.17 -65.14
N ARG A 578 -18.29 -39.07 -65.38
CA ARG A 578 -19.01 -39.74 -66.47
C ARG A 578 -18.54 -39.23 -67.82
#